data_AF-A0AAD7IIQ6-F1
#
_entry.id   AF-A0AAD7IIQ6-F1
#
_cell.length_a   1.000
_cell.length_b   1.000
_cell.length_c   1.000
_cell.angle_alpha   90.00
_cell.angle_beta   90.00
_cell.angle_gamma   90.00
#
_symmetry.space_group_name_H-M   'P 1'
#
loop_
_entity.id
_entity.type
_entity.pdbx_description
1 polymer ?
#
loop_
_entity_poly.entity_id
_entity_poly.type
_entity_poly.pdbx_seq_one_letter_code
_entity_poly.pdbx_strand_id
1 'polypeptide(L)'
;MPLAIHLLAHLVDTEGCSMVLSRWKTEKTSLLSEGSDRKSNLDLSISLSLSSPRITSMPHSQDLLSLLSILPNGLSDVELRQTNFPIQDILGCKTALLRTALAYTDDHQRLKVLVPIREYMQNVLPAAAQMIRPLFKYFQELLAATSAELCRQAPL
;
A
#
# COMPACT_ATOMS: atom_id res chain seq x y z
N MET A 1 -1.94 12.14 -15.69
CA MET A 1 -2.47 10.83 -16.12
C MET A 1 -1.40 9.73 -16.34
N PRO A 2 -0.14 9.78 -15.86
CA PRO A 2 0.73 8.60 -16.00
C PRO A 2 0.30 7.42 -15.12
N LEU A 3 -0.14 7.69 -13.88
CA LEU A 3 -0.34 6.64 -12.87
C LEU A 3 -1.50 5.68 -13.16
N ALA A 4 -2.66 6.20 -13.57
CA ALA A 4 -3.81 5.34 -13.92
C ALA A 4 -3.47 4.37 -15.05
N ILE A 5 -2.74 4.86 -16.07
CA ILE A 5 -2.26 4.04 -17.18
C ILE A 5 -1.24 3.01 -16.69
N HIS A 6 -0.35 3.40 -15.77
CA HIS A 6 0.63 2.49 -15.18
C HIS A 6 -0.01 1.34 -14.38
N LEU A 7 -1.02 1.64 -13.55
CA LEU A 7 -1.79 0.63 -12.82
C LEU A 7 -2.50 -0.34 -13.78
N LEU A 8 -3.17 0.19 -14.81
CA LEU A 8 -3.87 -0.62 -15.80
C LEU A 8 -2.90 -1.48 -16.64
N ALA A 9 -1.74 -0.95 -17.03
CA ALA A 9 -0.73 -1.70 -17.75
C ALA A 9 -0.25 -2.90 -16.92
N HIS A 10 0.03 -2.69 -15.63
CA HIS A 10 0.39 -3.76 -14.70
C HIS A 10 -0.71 -4.81 -14.55
N LEU A 11 -1.99 -4.43 -14.62
CA LEU A 11 -3.09 -5.39 -14.62
C LEU A 11 -3.17 -6.18 -15.93
N VAL A 12 -3.01 -5.51 -17.07
CA VAL A 12 -3.07 -6.13 -18.41
C VAL A 12 -1.99 -7.18 -18.61
N ASP A 13 -0.77 -6.94 -18.11
CA ASP A 13 0.34 -7.90 -18.14
C ASP A 13 0.02 -9.22 -17.42
N THR A 14 -1.05 -9.24 -16.61
CA THR A 14 -1.32 -10.30 -15.64
C THR A 14 -2.67 -10.98 -15.83
N GLU A 15 -3.70 -10.22 -16.17
CA GLU A 15 -5.08 -10.67 -16.38
C GLU A 15 -5.46 -10.69 -17.87
N GLY A 16 -4.65 -10.04 -18.72
CA GLY A 16 -4.91 -9.91 -20.15
C GLY A 16 -5.81 -8.70 -20.48
N CYS A 17 -5.56 -8.10 -21.64
CA CYS A 17 -6.15 -6.83 -22.03
C CYS A 17 -7.68 -6.86 -22.11
N SER A 18 -8.26 -7.94 -22.62
CA SER A 18 -9.72 -8.09 -22.79
C SER A 18 -10.46 -8.15 -21.45
N MET A 19 -9.88 -8.80 -20.45
CA MET A 19 -10.47 -8.95 -19.12
C MET A 19 -10.40 -7.64 -18.33
N VAL A 20 -9.25 -6.96 -18.38
CA VAL A 20 -9.12 -5.63 -17.74
C VAL A 20 -10.05 -4.62 -18.40
N LEU A 21 -10.19 -4.64 -19.73
CA LEU A 21 -11.07 -3.74 -20.48
C LEU A 21 -12.55 -3.99 -20.17
N SER A 22 -12.98 -5.24 -20.01
CA SER A 22 -14.37 -5.56 -19.67
C SER A 22 -14.70 -5.09 -18.26
N ARG A 23 -13.84 -5.36 -17.28
CA ARG A 23 -13.98 -4.88 -15.89
C ARG A 23 -14.02 -3.35 -15.83
N TRP A 24 -13.09 -2.69 -16.51
CA TRP A 24 -13.05 -1.24 -16.61
C TRP A 24 -14.35 -0.66 -17.19
N LYS A 25 -14.89 -1.24 -18.26
CA LYS A 25 -16.14 -0.78 -18.87
C LYS A 25 -17.33 -0.89 -17.91
N THR A 26 -17.48 -2.02 -17.24
CA THR A 26 -18.58 -2.27 -16.28
C THR A 26 -18.52 -1.30 -15.09
N GLU A 27 -17.33 -1.11 -14.53
CA GLU A 27 -17.13 -0.30 -13.34
C GLU A 27 -17.20 1.20 -13.68
N LYS A 28 -16.71 1.62 -14.87
CA LYS A 28 -16.88 2.99 -15.40
C LYS A 28 -18.33 3.31 -15.72
N THR A 29 -19.13 2.38 -16.24
CA THR A 29 -20.57 2.62 -16.47
C THR A 29 -21.33 2.85 -15.17
N SER A 30 -20.88 2.26 -14.05
CA SER A 30 -21.43 2.53 -12.72
C SER A 30 -21.04 3.90 -12.17
N LEU A 31 -19.87 4.44 -12.53
CA LEU A 31 -19.38 5.76 -12.07
C LEU A 31 -19.83 6.92 -12.98
N LEU A 32 -20.11 6.65 -14.26
CA LEU A 32 -20.54 7.66 -15.23
C LEU A 32 -21.91 8.29 -14.91
N SER A 33 -22.73 7.66 -14.06
CA SER A 33 -23.98 8.26 -13.57
C SER A 33 -23.75 9.48 -12.67
N GLU A 34 -22.52 9.68 -12.14
CA GLU A 34 -22.19 10.76 -11.20
C GLU A 34 -21.27 11.85 -11.78
N GLY A 35 -20.89 11.76 -13.05
CA GLY A 35 -19.99 12.72 -13.71
C GLY A 35 -18.53 12.24 -13.80
N SER A 36 -17.95 12.31 -15.00
CA SER A 36 -16.63 11.73 -15.29
C SER A 36 -15.49 12.73 -15.06
N ASP A 37 -14.97 12.80 -13.84
CA ASP A 37 -13.77 13.56 -13.52
C ASP A 37 -12.45 12.76 -13.64
N ARG A 38 -11.33 13.49 -13.71
CA ARG A 38 -9.98 12.90 -13.72
C ARG A 38 -9.69 12.07 -12.45
N LYS A 39 -10.25 12.47 -11.30
CA LYS A 39 -10.09 11.77 -10.01
C LYS A 39 -10.82 10.42 -10.03
N SER A 40 -12.05 10.38 -10.58
CA SER A 40 -12.83 9.13 -10.65
C SER A 40 -12.19 8.05 -11.51
N ASN A 41 -11.50 8.41 -12.60
CA ASN A 41 -10.76 7.44 -13.41
C ASN A 41 -9.52 6.87 -12.68
N LEU A 42 -8.85 7.66 -11.84
CA LEU A 42 -7.73 7.18 -11.05
C LEU A 42 -8.22 6.28 -9.91
N ASP A 43 -9.26 6.71 -9.20
CA ASP A 43 -9.91 5.95 -8.13
C ASP A 43 -10.41 4.59 -8.66
N LEU A 44 -10.97 4.55 -9.87
CA LEU A 44 -11.35 3.33 -10.57
C LEU A 44 -10.16 2.41 -10.91
N SER A 45 -9.02 2.98 -11.30
CA SER A 45 -7.82 2.17 -11.57
C SER A 45 -7.27 1.54 -10.27
N ILE A 46 -7.39 2.25 -9.15
CA ILE A 46 -7.00 1.77 -7.83
C ILE A 46 -7.97 0.68 -7.36
N SER A 47 -9.29 0.87 -7.50
CA SER A 47 -10.29 -0.13 -7.14
C SER A 47 -10.06 -1.45 -7.89
N LEU A 48 -9.86 -1.38 -9.21
CA LEU A 48 -9.57 -2.57 -10.03
C LEU A 48 -8.29 -3.28 -9.59
N SER A 49 -7.25 -2.51 -9.22
CA SER A 49 -5.98 -3.06 -8.74
C SER A 49 -6.13 -3.77 -7.40
N LEU A 50 -6.95 -3.22 -6.49
CA LEU A 50 -7.29 -3.82 -5.20
C LEU A 50 -8.14 -5.09 -5.36
N SER A 51 -9.02 -5.12 -6.34
CA SER A 51 -9.85 -6.27 -6.68
C SER A 51 -9.16 -7.27 -7.61
N SER A 52 -7.85 -7.14 -7.85
CA SER A 52 -7.10 -8.11 -8.65
C SER A 52 -6.94 -9.44 -7.91
N PRO A 53 -6.94 -10.59 -8.61
CA PRO A 53 -6.76 -11.92 -7.99
C PRO A 53 -5.51 -12.02 -7.12
N ARG A 54 -4.45 -11.25 -7.44
CA ARG A 54 -3.21 -11.24 -6.66
C ARG A 54 -3.40 -10.65 -5.28
N ILE A 55 -4.14 -9.55 -5.18
CA ILE A 55 -4.46 -8.93 -3.89
C ILE A 55 -5.50 -9.75 -3.15
N THR A 56 -6.55 -10.21 -3.82
CA THR A 56 -7.63 -10.97 -3.16
C THR A 56 -7.19 -12.36 -2.70
N SER A 57 -6.17 -12.97 -3.34
CA SER A 57 -5.55 -14.22 -2.87
C SER A 57 -4.78 -14.06 -1.56
N MET A 58 -4.42 -12.83 -1.18
CA MET A 58 -3.63 -12.52 0.01
C MET A 58 -4.45 -11.69 1.00
N PRO A 59 -5.07 -12.33 2.03
CA PRO A 59 -6.10 -11.70 2.85
C PRO A 59 -5.65 -10.42 3.58
N HIS A 60 -4.36 -10.31 3.91
CA HIS A 60 -3.80 -9.17 4.65
C HIS A 60 -3.10 -8.13 3.76
N SER A 61 -3.17 -8.26 2.43
CA SER A 61 -2.51 -7.29 1.52
C SER A 61 -3.13 -5.91 1.62
N GLN A 62 -4.45 -5.83 1.79
CA GLN A 62 -5.15 -4.55 1.99
C GLN A 62 -4.80 -3.94 3.35
N ASP A 63 -4.67 -4.76 4.41
CA ASP A 63 -4.25 -4.27 5.74
C ASP A 63 -2.84 -3.69 5.70
N LEU A 64 -1.91 -4.36 5.01
CA LEU A 64 -0.55 -3.84 4.79
C LEU A 64 -0.58 -2.53 4.01
N LEU A 65 -1.41 -2.43 2.97
CA LEU A 65 -1.54 -1.21 2.17
C LEU A 65 -2.13 -0.04 2.97
N SER A 66 -3.16 -0.30 3.79
CA SER A 66 -3.74 0.70 4.70
C SER A 66 -2.70 1.19 5.72
N LEU A 67 -1.89 0.27 6.27
CA LEU A 67 -0.78 0.62 7.16
C LEU A 67 0.27 1.49 6.45
N LEU A 68 0.68 1.14 5.23
CA LEU A 68 1.63 1.95 4.48
C LEU A 68 1.06 3.32 4.10
N SER A 69 -0.27 3.43 3.98
CA SER A 69 -0.93 4.69 3.61
C SER A 69 -0.83 5.76 4.69
N ILE A 70 -0.70 5.37 5.96
CA ILE A 70 -0.43 6.29 7.08
C ILE A 70 1.07 6.58 7.27
N LEU A 71 1.96 5.83 6.60
CA LEU A 71 3.42 5.96 6.72
C LEU A 71 4.02 6.64 5.48
N PRO A 72 4.22 7.96 5.47
CA PRO A 72 4.77 8.66 4.30
C PRO A 72 6.17 8.18 3.92
N ASN A 73 6.97 7.77 4.92
CA ASN A 73 8.31 7.23 4.71
C ASN A 73 8.34 5.72 4.43
N GLY A 74 7.19 5.04 4.43
CA GLY A 74 7.11 3.60 4.22
C GLY A 74 7.84 2.77 5.28
N LEU A 75 8.07 1.50 4.97
CA LEU A 75 8.78 0.53 5.83
C LEU A 75 9.86 -0.21 5.05
N SER A 76 11.02 -0.42 5.66
CA SER A 76 12.05 -1.33 5.16
C SER A 76 11.69 -2.80 5.45
N ASP A 77 12.37 -3.73 4.78
CA ASP A 77 12.19 -5.16 5.04
C ASP A 77 12.60 -5.57 6.46
N VAL A 78 13.54 -4.86 7.06
CA VAL A 78 13.94 -5.07 8.45
C VAL A 78 12.79 -4.68 9.38
N GLU A 79 12.22 -3.49 9.21
CA GLU A 79 11.06 -3.03 10.00
C GLU A 79 9.85 -3.93 9.80
N LEU A 80 9.57 -4.38 8.58
CA LEU A 80 8.48 -5.32 8.29
C LEU A 80 8.62 -6.66 9.02
N ARG A 81 9.86 -7.14 9.22
CA ARG A 81 10.14 -8.40 9.93
C ARG A 81 10.21 -8.23 11.45
N GLN A 82 10.75 -7.10 11.91
CA GLN A 82 10.93 -6.83 13.33
C GLN A 82 9.63 -6.38 14.00
N THR A 83 8.76 -5.69 13.27
CA THR A 83 7.46 -5.30 13.78
C THR A 83 6.54 -6.50 13.76
N ASN A 84 6.03 -6.90 14.93
CA ASN A 84 5.10 -8.02 15.07
C ASN A 84 3.68 -7.62 14.62
N PHE A 85 3.51 -7.35 13.33
CA PHE A 85 2.20 -7.07 12.74
C PHE A 85 1.32 -8.32 12.76
N PRO A 86 0.00 -8.19 12.97
CA PRO A 86 -0.94 -9.31 12.85
C PRO A 86 -1.23 -9.61 11.36
N ILE A 87 -0.19 -9.70 10.53
CA ILE A 87 -0.25 -9.95 9.10
C ILE A 87 0.38 -11.31 8.85
N GLN A 88 -0.40 -12.25 8.33
CA GLN A 88 0.14 -13.51 7.84
C GLN A 88 0.82 -13.30 6.49
N ASP A 89 2.01 -13.88 6.32
CA ASP A 89 2.83 -13.79 5.11
C ASP A 89 3.04 -12.33 4.62
N ILE A 90 3.66 -11.51 5.48
CA ILE A 90 3.90 -10.10 5.18
C ILE A 90 4.77 -9.88 3.93
N LEU A 91 5.67 -10.82 3.62
CA LEU A 91 6.52 -10.76 2.42
C LEU A 91 5.75 -11.13 1.16
N GLY A 92 4.84 -12.11 1.24
CA GLY A 92 3.87 -12.39 0.17
C GLY A 92 2.97 -11.19 -0.11
N CYS A 93 2.45 -10.54 0.94
CA CYS A 93 1.66 -9.32 0.82
C CYS A 93 2.47 -8.17 0.17
N LYS A 94 3.71 -7.93 0.62
CA LYS A 94 4.63 -6.97 -0.03
C LYS A 94 4.77 -7.28 -1.52
N THR A 95 5.01 -8.54 -1.87
CA THR A 95 5.22 -8.97 -3.25
C THR A 95 3.96 -8.74 -4.09
N ALA A 96 2.78 -9.07 -3.55
CA ALA A 96 1.51 -8.83 -4.22
C ALA A 96 1.31 -7.33 -4.52
N LEU A 97 1.56 -6.46 -3.54
CA LEU A 97 1.44 -5.00 -3.68
C LEU A 97 2.42 -4.41 -4.70
N LEU A 98 3.65 -4.89 -4.74
CA LEU A 98 4.64 -4.47 -5.75
C LEU A 98 4.21 -4.91 -7.15
N ARG A 99 3.71 -6.13 -7.29
CA ARG A 99 3.32 -6.69 -8.58
C ARG A 99 2.08 -6.03 -9.19
N THR A 100 1.23 -5.40 -8.37
CA THR A 100 0.07 -4.63 -8.82
C THR A 100 0.32 -3.12 -8.90
N ALA A 101 1.57 -2.68 -8.71
CA ALA A 101 1.97 -1.27 -8.68
C ALA A 101 1.20 -0.41 -7.65
N LEU A 102 0.55 -1.06 -6.66
CA LEU A 102 -0.08 -0.38 -5.52
C LEU A 102 0.94 0.16 -4.52
N ALA A 103 2.10 -0.49 -4.46
CA ALA A 103 3.27 -0.04 -3.74
C ALA A 103 4.51 -0.06 -4.65
N TYR A 104 5.54 0.67 -4.25
CA TYR A 104 6.86 0.67 -4.89
C TYR A 104 7.95 0.61 -3.83
N THR A 105 9.17 0.27 -4.23
CA THR A 105 10.35 0.34 -3.37
C THR A 105 11.21 1.50 -3.84
N ASP A 106 11.62 2.36 -2.91
CA ASP A 106 12.51 3.48 -3.21
C ASP A 106 13.99 3.05 -3.24
N ASP A 107 14.87 4.00 -3.54
CA ASP A 107 16.32 3.78 -3.62
C ASP A 107 16.92 3.32 -2.28
N HIS A 108 16.22 3.57 -1.17
CA HIS A 108 16.61 3.14 0.18
C HIS A 108 16.00 1.79 0.59
N GLN A 109 15.45 1.03 -0.36
CA GLN A 109 14.81 -0.26 -0.12
C GLN A 109 13.62 -0.18 0.85
N ARG A 110 12.91 0.96 0.86
CA ARG A 110 11.70 1.14 1.66
C ARG A 110 10.46 0.94 0.79
N LEU A 111 9.57 0.09 1.26
CA LEU A 111 8.26 -0.14 0.68
C LEU A 111 7.37 1.08 0.97
N LYS A 112 6.94 1.77 -0.09
CA LYS A 112 6.16 3.01 -0.07
C LYS A 112 4.93 2.90 -0.97
N VAL A 113 3.99 3.80 -0.72
CA VAL A 113 2.75 3.93 -1.50
C VAL A 113 2.70 5.32 -2.12
N LEU A 114 2.25 5.41 -3.36
CA LEU A 114 2.12 6.69 -4.06
C LEU A 114 1.03 7.54 -3.40
N VAL A 115 1.25 8.86 -3.34
CA VAL A 115 0.33 9.82 -2.69
C VAL A 115 -1.14 9.62 -3.09
N PRO A 116 -1.49 9.45 -4.37
CA PRO A 116 -2.90 9.28 -4.75
C PRO A 116 -3.53 7.99 -4.20
N ILE A 117 -2.75 6.92 -4.09
CA ILE A 117 -3.22 5.65 -3.51
C ILE A 117 -3.38 5.81 -2.00
N ARG A 118 -2.48 6.55 -1.34
CA ARG A 118 -2.61 6.86 0.09
C ARG A 118 -3.90 7.62 0.38
N GLU A 119 -4.20 8.65 -0.41
CA GLU A 119 -5.44 9.42 -0.29
C GLU A 119 -6.67 8.53 -0.49
N TYR A 120 -6.67 7.69 -1.52
CA TYR A 120 -7.75 6.75 -1.79
C TYR A 120 -7.98 5.80 -0.60
N MET A 121 -6.91 5.17 -0.10
CA MET A 121 -6.99 4.22 1.00
C MET A 121 -7.43 4.88 2.32
N GLN A 122 -7.00 6.10 2.60
CA GLN A 122 -7.44 6.83 3.81
C GLN A 122 -8.94 7.15 3.78
N ASN A 123 -9.53 7.33 2.60
CA ASN A 123 -10.96 7.60 2.44
C ASN A 123 -11.81 6.32 2.42
N VAL A 124 -11.30 5.24 1.82
CA VAL A 124 -12.08 4.01 1.56
C VAL A 124 -11.82 2.93 2.61
N LEU A 125 -10.58 2.76 3.06
CA LEU A 125 -10.17 1.68 3.99
C LEU A 125 -9.11 2.16 4.98
N PRO A 126 -9.50 2.92 6.03
CA PRO A 126 -8.55 3.41 7.03
C PRO A 126 -7.91 2.26 7.81
N ALA A 127 -6.65 2.42 8.19
CA ALA A 127 -5.91 1.40 8.94
C ALA A 127 -6.54 1.13 10.31
N ALA A 128 -6.84 -0.13 10.61
CA ALA A 128 -7.38 -0.51 11.90
C ALA A 128 -6.37 -0.29 13.04
N ALA A 129 -6.84 0.16 14.22
CA ALA A 129 -5.99 0.45 15.37
C ALA A 129 -5.09 -0.73 15.80
N GLN A 130 -5.57 -1.96 15.61
CA GLN A 130 -4.80 -3.19 15.86
C GLN A 130 -3.54 -3.31 15.00
N MET A 131 -3.55 -2.73 13.80
CA MET A 131 -2.41 -2.70 12.88
C MET A 131 -1.39 -1.63 13.26
N ILE A 132 -1.88 -0.52 13.82
CA ILE A 132 -1.08 0.65 14.17
C ILE A 132 -0.33 0.43 15.49
N ARG A 133 -0.92 -0.31 16.43
CA ARG A 133 -0.35 -0.50 17.77
C ARG A 133 1.06 -1.15 17.77
N PRO A 134 1.32 -2.24 17.02
CA PRO A 134 2.67 -2.82 16.93
C PRO A 134 3.70 -1.85 16.35
N LEU A 135 3.30 -1.05 15.37
CA LEU A 135 4.15 -0.03 14.75
C LEU A 135 4.56 1.04 15.77
N PHE A 136 3.61 1.55 16.54
CA PHE A 136 3.89 2.57 17.55
C PHE A 136 4.84 2.03 18.62
N LYS A 137 4.62 0.79 19.07
CA LYS A 137 5.50 0.10 20.01
C LYS A 137 6.93 -0.03 19.45
N TYR A 138 7.08 -0.46 18.21
CA TYR A 138 8.38 -0.58 17.55
C TYR A 138 9.14 0.75 17.51
N PHE A 139 8.49 1.84 17.11
CA PHE A 139 9.13 3.17 17.09
C PHE A 139 9.48 3.68 18.48
N GLN A 140 8.66 3.40 19.51
CA GLN A 140 9.00 3.73 20.89
C GLN A 140 10.25 3.00 21.37
N GLU A 141 10.38 1.71 21.06
CA GLU A 141 11.56 0.91 21.40
C GLU A 141 12.81 1.43 20.69
N LEU A 142 12.68 1.79 19.41
CA LEU A 142 13.78 2.35 18.62
C LEU A 142 14.26 3.71 19.16
N LEU A 143 13.33 4.58 19.55
CA LEU A 143 13.66 5.86 20.19
C LEU A 143 14.33 5.68 21.56
N ALA A 144 13.86 4.71 22.36
CA ALA A 144 14.46 4.39 23.66
C ALA A 144 15.88 3.80 23.53
N ALA A 145 16.12 2.96 22.53
CA ALA A 145 17.45 2.42 22.24
C ALA A 145 18.42 3.54 21.82
N THR A 146 17.97 4.43 20.94
CA THR A 146 18.78 5.54 20.44
C THR A 146 19.15 6.54 21.55
N SER A 147 18.22 6.85 22.45
CA SER A 147 18.50 7.74 23.58
C SER A 147 19.48 7.12 24.60
N ALA A 148 19.40 5.82 24.83
CA ALA A 148 20.33 5.10 25.69
C ALA A 148 21.75 4.98 25.11
N GLU A 149 21.92 5.06 23.80
CA GLU A 149 23.22 5.12 23.13
C GLU A 149 23.84 6.51 23.20
N LEU A 150 23.03 7.56 23.00
CA LEU A 150 23.48 8.95 23.14
C LEU A 150 23.96 9.27 24.56
N CYS A 151 23.26 8.79 25.60
CA CYS A 151 23.70 8.94 26.99
C CYS A 151 25.00 8.19 27.31
N ARG A 152 25.33 7.11 26.58
CA ARG A 152 26.58 6.36 26.75
C ARG A 152 27.80 7.03 26.09
N GLN A 153 27.58 7.96 25.16
CA GLN A 153 28.63 8.63 24.41
C GLN A 153 28.95 10.06 24.90
N ALA A 154 28.26 10.56 25.93
CA ALA A 154 28.58 11.85 26.54
C ALA A 154 29.91 11.78 27.31
N PRO A 155 30.95 12.55 26.94
CA PRO A 155 32.19 12.61 27.70
C PRO A 155 31.96 13.35 29.03
N LEU A 156 32.59 12.84 30.10
CA LEU A 156 32.71 13.50 31.41
C LEU A 156 33.49 14.80 31.33
#